data_AF-A0A817D7S0-F1
#
_entry.id   AF-A0A817D7S0-F1
#
_cell.length_a   1.000
_cell.length_b   1.000
_cell.length_c   1.000
_cell.angle_alpha   90.00
_cell.angle_beta   90.00
_cell.angle_gamma   90.00
#
_symmetry.space_group_name_H-M   'P 1'
#
loop_
_entity.id
_entity.type
_entity.pdbx_description
1 polymer ?
#
loop_
_entity_poly.entity_id
_entity_poly.type
_entity_poly.pdbx_seq_one_letter_code
_entity_poly.pdbx_strand_id
1 'polypeptide(L)'
;MMIVARELPHLLSDDDLDQLNAEWRLYVNKTVPIEWYKHNSVGVNSQEIIKYHPVDYYWKYIFAMKNSSGGTKFLILSKLVKSILSLSHGNADVERGFSENASLVSDDRWSLTNTFINGILATKDAVKFYGSGKVHQVPICKGLLDSVKEAQSRYHADQEKMQRLLKEKEEAEAAAKLLKDKELLLIEKEQKLIDERSLTK
;
A
#
# COMPACT_ATOMS: atom_id res chain seq x y z
N MET A 1 11.76 11.26 21.16
CA MET A 1 12.10 9.89 20.71
C MET A 1 11.32 8.83 21.47
N MET A 2 11.45 8.73 22.80
CA MET A 2 10.77 7.70 23.60
C MET A 2 9.23 7.72 23.47
N ILE A 3 8.62 8.90 23.35
CA ILE A 3 7.18 9.03 23.11
C ILE A 3 6.81 8.36 21.76
N VAL A 4 7.47 8.74 20.68
CA VAL A 4 7.24 8.15 19.34
C VAL A 4 7.51 6.63 19.31
N ALA A 5 8.50 6.16 20.05
CA ALA A 5 8.81 4.73 20.16
C ALA A 5 7.69 3.94 20.85
N ARG A 6 7.06 4.50 21.89
CA ARG A 6 5.93 3.89 22.61
C ARG A 6 4.65 3.83 21.77
N GLU A 7 4.47 4.78 20.87
CA GLU A 7 3.36 4.78 19.90
C GLU A 7 3.52 3.73 18.79
N LEU A 8 4.64 3.00 18.76
CA LEU A 8 4.93 1.94 17.78
C LEU A 8 5.19 0.58 18.46
N PRO A 9 4.22 0.02 19.22
CA PRO A 9 4.40 -1.19 20.02
C PRO A 9 4.65 -2.45 19.17
N HIS A 10 4.23 -2.44 17.90
CA HIS A 10 4.52 -3.53 16.96
C HIS A 10 5.98 -3.54 16.47
N LEU A 11 6.69 -2.42 16.64
CA LEU A 11 8.06 -2.26 16.16
C LEU A 11 9.10 -2.49 17.27
N LEU A 12 8.78 -2.14 18.52
CA LEU A 12 9.70 -2.15 19.65
C LEU A 12 9.03 -2.80 20.87
N SER A 13 9.72 -3.76 21.48
CA SER A 13 9.34 -4.33 22.78
C SER A 13 9.74 -3.40 23.94
N ASP A 14 9.23 -3.66 25.14
CA ASP A 14 9.61 -2.88 26.33
C ASP A 14 11.12 -2.97 26.63
N ASP A 15 11.74 -4.13 26.40
CA ASP A 15 13.19 -4.31 26.53
C ASP A 15 13.97 -3.47 25.49
N ASP A 16 13.41 -3.31 24.28
CA ASP A 16 13.99 -2.46 23.24
C ASP A 16 13.96 -0.96 23.62
N LEU A 17 13.01 -0.53 24.46
CA LEU A 17 12.87 0.88 24.87
C LEU A 17 14.03 1.32 25.77
N ASP A 18 14.48 0.47 26.68
CA ASP A 18 15.62 0.77 27.55
C ASP A 18 16.92 0.84 26.74
N GLN A 19 17.11 -0.11 25.81
CA GLN A 19 18.24 -0.08 24.89
C GLN A 19 18.20 1.15 23.98
N LEU A 20 17.03 1.53 23.46
CA LEU A 20 16.85 2.73 22.65
C LEU A 20 17.23 3.99 23.42
N ASN A 21 16.86 4.10 24.70
CA ASN A 21 17.20 5.24 25.53
C ASN A 21 18.72 5.37 25.73
N ALA A 22 19.41 4.25 25.94
CA ALA A 22 20.87 4.20 26.02
C ALA A 22 21.53 4.60 24.68
N GLU A 23 21.07 4.01 23.56
CA GLU A 23 21.55 4.34 22.22
C GLU A 23 21.31 5.82 21.87
N TRP A 24 20.16 6.37 22.24
CA TRP A 24 19.82 7.78 22.01
C TRP A 24 20.76 8.72 22.75
N ARG A 25 21.07 8.45 24.03
CA ARG A 25 22.03 9.26 24.80
C ARG A 25 23.42 9.21 24.18
N LEU A 26 23.85 8.05 23.70
CA LEU A 26 25.12 7.90 22.99
C LEU A 26 25.12 8.66 21.66
N TYR A 27 24.00 8.69 20.95
CA TYR A 27 23.85 9.43 19.71
C TYR A 27 23.85 10.95 19.93
N VAL A 28 23.13 11.47 20.93
CA VAL A 28 23.06 12.92 21.22
C VAL A 28 24.43 13.50 21.57
N ASN A 29 25.27 12.72 22.25
CA ASN A 29 26.62 13.15 22.61
C ASN A 29 27.64 13.01 21.46
N LYS A 30 27.22 12.62 20.26
CA LYS A 30 28.11 12.54 19.10
C LYS A 30 28.23 13.88 18.40
N THR A 31 29.47 14.27 18.13
CA THR A 31 29.76 15.30 17.14
C THR A 31 29.49 14.75 15.75
N VAL A 32 28.60 15.42 15.02
CA VAL A 32 28.26 15.08 13.64
C VAL A 32 29.22 15.84 12.70
N PRO A 33 29.95 15.14 11.81
CA PRO A 33 30.76 15.78 10.79
C PRO A 33 29.92 16.62 9.82
N ILE A 34 30.40 17.83 9.50
CA ILE A 34 29.70 18.78 8.61
C ILE A 34 29.45 18.16 7.22
N GLU A 35 30.41 17.40 6.72
CA GLU A 35 30.37 16.71 5.42
C GLU A 35 29.22 15.68 5.28
N TRP A 36 28.59 15.28 6.39
CA TRP A 36 27.50 14.29 6.32
C TRP A 36 26.16 14.91 5.93
N TYR A 37 26.02 16.22 6.07
CA TYR A 37 24.77 16.92 5.82
C TYR A 37 24.93 18.18 4.95
N LYS A 38 26.16 18.64 4.69
CA LYS A 38 26.46 19.76 3.80
C LYS A 38 27.52 19.38 2.78
N HIS A 39 27.39 19.89 1.57
CA HIS A 39 28.43 19.83 0.55
C HIS A 39 28.45 21.14 -0.26
N ASN A 40 29.64 21.49 -0.74
CA ASN A 40 29.80 22.62 -1.65
C ASN A 40 29.40 22.19 -3.07
N SER A 41 28.74 23.09 -3.79
CA SER A 41 28.40 22.92 -5.20
C SER A 41 28.73 24.20 -5.97
N VAL A 42 29.16 24.07 -7.21
CA VAL A 42 29.51 25.22 -8.05
C VAL A 42 28.26 25.66 -8.81
N GLY A 43 27.86 26.92 -8.59
CA GLY A 43 26.78 27.55 -9.34
C GLY A 43 27.18 27.97 -10.76
N VAL A 44 26.21 28.41 -11.55
CA VAL A 44 26.40 28.82 -12.96
C VAL A 44 27.45 29.92 -13.14
N ASN A 45 27.69 30.73 -12.09
CA ASN A 45 28.65 31.84 -12.09
C ASN A 45 29.95 31.54 -11.30
N SER A 46 30.31 30.26 -11.13
CA SER A 46 31.46 29.84 -10.31
C SER A 46 31.38 30.26 -8.84
N GLN A 47 30.18 30.61 -8.36
CA GLN A 47 29.93 30.87 -6.94
C GLN A 47 29.76 29.56 -6.19
N GLU A 48 30.39 29.45 -5.01
CA GLU A 48 30.14 28.33 -4.11
C GLU A 48 28.74 28.44 -3.49
N ILE A 49 27.91 27.44 -3.78
CA ILE A 49 26.58 27.28 -3.22
C ILE A 49 26.62 26.11 -2.25
N ILE A 50 26.29 26.37 -0.99
CA ILE A 50 26.12 25.32 0.03
C ILE A 50 24.83 24.57 -0.26
N LYS A 51 24.94 23.26 -0.47
CA LYS A 51 23.80 22.34 -0.59
C LYS A 51 23.79 21.36 0.56
N TYR A 52 22.59 20.86 0.86
CA TYR A 52 22.38 19.88 1.92
C TYR A 52 22.20 18.50 1.30
N HIS A 53 22.77 17.50 1.95
CA HIS A 53 22.50 16.11 1.57
C HIS A 53 21.07 15.71 1.99
N PRO A 54 20.44 14.81 1.22
CA PRO A 54 19.23 14.12 1.65
C PRO A 54 19.38 13.49 3.05
N VAL A 55 18.29 13.44 3.81
CA VAL A 55 18.30 12.99 5.22
C VAL A 55 18.77 11.54 5.37
N ASP A 56 18.48 10.68 4.38
CA ASP A 56 18.91 9.29 4.30
C ASP A 56 20.42 9.16 4.11
N TYR A 57 21.06 10.09 3.40
CA TYR A 57 22.52 10.13 3.24
C TYR A 57 23.23 10.31 4.59
N TYR A 58 22.74 11.21 5.43
CA TYR A 58 23.24 11.40 6.79
C TYR A 58 23.08 10.11 7.62
N TRP A 59 21.87 9.55 7.65
CA TRP A 59 21.57 8.38 8.47
C TRP A 59 22.29 7.10 8.00
N LYS A 60 22.65 7.00 6.72
CA LYS A 60 23.49 5.91 6.19
C LYS A 60 24.78 5.75 7.00
N TYR A 61 25.45 6.84 7.35
CA TYR A 61 26.70 6.78 8.13
C TYR A 61 26.45 6.30 9.56
N ILE A 62 25.36 6.75 10.18
CA ILE A 62 24.97 6.32 11.52
C ILE A 62 24.62 4.82 11.53
N PHE A 63 23.88 4.35 10.52
CA PHE A 63 23.49 2.95 10.38
C PHE A 63 24.69 2.02 10.13
N ALA A 64 25.74 2.51 9.47
CA ALA A 64 26.93 1.74 9.18
C ALA A 64 27.90 1.63 10.38
N MET A 65 27.70 2.40 11.45
CA MET A 65 28.61 2.38 12.60
C MET A 65 28.63 1.03 13.30
N LYS A 66 29.84 0.58 13.63
CA LYS A 66 30.07 -0.63 14.39
C LYS A 66 30.49 -0.33 15.83
N ASN A 67 30.11 -1.21 16.76
CA ASN A 67 30.62 -1.22 18.12
C ASN A 67 31.97 -1.94 18.17
N SER A 68 32.61 -1.94 19.34
CA SER A 68 33.92 -2.59 19.55
C SER A 68 33.91 -4.10 19.26
N SER A 69 32.72 -4.72 19.27
CA SER A 69 32.51 -6.14 18.99
C SER A 69 32.15 -6.42 17.52
N GLY A 70 32.16 -5.42 16.63
CA GLY A 70 31.80 -5.56 15.21
C GLY A 70 30.30 -5.59 14.90
N GLY A 71 29.44 -5.54 15.92
CA GLY A 71 27.98 -5.40 15.80
C GLY A 71 27.55 -3.97 15.45
N THR A 72 26.32 -3.79 14.97
CA THR A 72 25.78 -2.44 14.68
C THR A 72 25.67 -1.63 15.97
N LYS A 73 26.25 -0.42 15.98
CA LYS A 73 26.36 0.42 17.19
C LYS A 73 25.02 0.97 17.68
N PHE A 74 24.11 1.24 16.74
CA PHE A 74 22.81 1.86 16.98
C PHE A 74 21.71 0.97 16.40
N LEU A 75 21.54 -0.24 16.94
CA LEU A 75 20.66 -1.24 16.34
C LEU A 75 19.20 -0.81 16.41
N ILE A 76 18.73 -0.52 17.61
CA ILE A 76 17.33 -0.20 17.88
C ILE A 76 16.98 1.19 17.34
N LEU A 77 17.88 2.15 17.53
CA LEU A 77 17.77 3.48 16.96
C LEU A 77 17.68 3.44 15.43
N SER A 78 18.50 2.61 14.76
CA SER A 78 18.41 2.48 13.30
C SER A 78 17.07 1.92 12.85
N LYS A 79 16.53 0.93 13.57
CA LYS A 79 15.22 0.33 13.26
C LYS A 79 14.10 1.38 13.38
N LEU A 80 14.10 2.15 14.46
CA LEU A 80 13.11 3.21 14.68
C LEU A 80 13.20 4.30 13.61
N VAL A 81 14.40 4.82 13.34
CA VAL A 81 14.57 5.91 12.38
C VAL A 81 14.22 5.48 10.96
N LYS A 82 14.61 4.27 10.53
CA LYS A 82 14.21 3.74 9.21
C LYS A 82 12.69 3.66 9.08
N SER A 83 12.01 3.24 10.14
CA SER A 83 10.55 3.14 10.15
C SER A 83 9.90 4.52 10.06
N ILE A 84 10.39 5.49 10.83
CA ILE A 84 9.90 6.88 10.78
C ILE A 84 10.14 7.50 9.40
N LEU A 85 11.34 7.34 8.82
CA LEU A 85 11.66 7.87 7.49
C LEU A 85 10.93 7.16 6.34
N SER A 86 10.39 5.97 6.60
CA SER A 86 9.53 5.27 5.64
C SER A 86 8.05 5.69 5.70
N LEU A 87 7.66 6.47 6.72
CA LEU A 87 6.32 7.03 6.79
C LEU A 87 6.19 8.14 5.75
N SER A 88 5.16 8.05 4.92
CA SER A 88 4.84 9.12 3.97
C SER A 88 4.60 10.43 4.72
N HIS A 89 5.30 11.50 4.31
CA HIS A 89 5.17 12.84 4.92
C HIS A 89 3.88 13.57 4.53
N GLY A 90 3.01 12.94 3.72
CA GLY A 90 1.68 13.44 3.38
C GLY A 90 0.96 12.54 2.39
N ASN A 91 -0.28 12.91 2.03
CA ASN A 91 -1.04 12.17 1.02
C ASN A 91 -0.63 12.49 -0.41
N ALA A 92 0.29 13.45 -0.63
CA ALA A 92 0.67 13.94 -1.96
C ALA A 92 1.16 12.82 -2.90
N ASP A 93 1.91 11.84 -2.40
CA ASP A 93 2.35 10.69 -3.22
C ASP A 93 1.19 9.78 -3.62
N VAL A 94 0.22 9.59 -2.72
CA VAL A 94 -1.02 8.83 -2.98
C VAL A 94 -1.92 9.59 -3.96
N GLU A 95 -2.07 10.90 -3.76
CA GLU A 95 -2.83 11.80 -4.62
C GLU A 95 -2.20 11.91 -6.03
N ARG A 96 -0.87 11.90 -6.12
CA ARG A 96 -0.17 11.79 -7.41
C ARG A 96 -0.51 10.47 -8.10
N GLY A 97 -0.54 9.36 -7.36
CA GLY A 97 -1.00 8.07 -7.87
C GLY A 97 -2.43 8.13 -8.41
N PHE A 98 -3.35 8.79 -7.69
CA PHE A 98 -4.72 9.01 -8.16
C PHE A 98 -4.80 9.89 -9.40
N SER A 99 -4.01 10.96 -9.49
CA SER A 99 -3.99 11.83 -10.66
C SER A 99 -3.46 11.11 -11.90
N GLU A 100 -2.39 10.31 -11.77
CA GLU A 100 -1.87 9.47 -12.85
C GLU A 100 -2.92 8.45 -13.31
N ASN A 101 -3.72 7.92 -12.38
CA ASN A 101 -4.76 6.93 -12.66
C ASN A 101 -6.10 7.54 -13.07
N ALA A 102 -6.30 8.85 -12.95
CA ALA A 102 -7.56 9.50 -13.34
C ALA A 102 -7.89 9.22 -14.82
N SER A 103 -6.87 9.08 -15.66
CA SER A 103 -7.00 8.70 -17.07
C SER A 103 -7.44 7.25 -17.32
N LEU A 104 -7.23 6.34 -16.36
CA LEU A 104 -7.62 4.93 -16.42
C LEU A 104 -9.01 4.67 -15.82
N VAL A 105 -9.53 5.64 -15.04
CA VAL A 105 -10.81 5.53 -14.33
C VAL A 105 -11.90 6.44 -14.94
N SER A 106 -11.55 7.28 -15.93
CA SER A 106 -12.51 8.21 -16.54
C SER A 106 -13.51 7.52 -17.48
N ASP A 107 -14.75 8.04 -17.49
CA ASP A 107 -15.96 7.42 -18.05
C ASP A 107 -15.91 7.05 -19.55
N ASP A 108 -14.99 7.64 -20.33
CA ASP A 108 -14.99 7.51 -21.79
C ASP A 108 -14.13 6.33 -22.28
N ARG A 109 -13.30 5.74 -21.41
CA ARG A 109 -12.36 4.68 -21.79
C ARG A 109 -12.20 3.65 -20.68
N TRP A 110 -12.96 2.57 -20.83
CA TRP A 110 -12.78 1.27 -20.17
C TRP A 110 -13.11 1.33 -18.67
N SER A 111 -14.30 0.85 -18.30
CA SER A 111 -14.58 0.49 -16.90
C SER A 111 -13.70 -0.71 -16.52
N LEU A 112 -12.46 -0.42 -16.11
CA LEU A 112 -11.49 -1.43 -15.73
C LEU A 112 -11.77 -1.84 -14.29
N THR A 113 -11.86 -3.15 -14.05
CA THR A 113 -11.98 -3.69 -12.69
C THR A 113 -10.77 -3.27 -11.86
N ASN A 114 -10.95 -3.03 -10.55
CA ASN A 114 -9.86 -2.72 -9.62
C ASN A 114 -8.66 -3.68 -9.73
N THR A 115 -8.92 -4.96 -9.97
CA THR A 115 -7.89 -5.99 -10.18
C THR A 115 -6.97 -5.67 -11.36
N PHE A 116 -7.53 -5.14 -12.45
CA PHE A 116 -6.79 -4.77 -13.64
C PHE A 116 -5.94 -3.51 -13.40
N ILE A 117 -6.53 -2.50 -12.74
CA ILE A 117 -5.81 -1.28 -12.36
C ILE A 117 -4.60 -1.64 -11.47
N ASN A 118 -4.82 -2.47 -10.45
CA ASN A 118 -3.77 -2.95 -9.56
C ASN A 118 -2.69 -3.75 -10.32
N GLY A 119 -3.08 -4.57 -11.29
CA GLY A 119 -2.14 -5.32 -12.13
C GLY A 119 -1.23 -4.42 -12.97
N ILE A 120 -1.78 -3.36 -13.58
CA ILE A 120 -0.99 -2.37 -14.34
C ILE A 120 -0.04 -1.62 -13.42
N LEU A 121 -0.54 -1.14 -12.28
CA LEU A 121 0.26 -0.39 -11.31
C LEU A 121 1.42 -1.22 -10.77
N ALA A 122 1.14 -2.44 -10.32
CA ALA A 122 2.15 -3.36 -9.83
C ALA A 122 3.25 -3.62 -10.88
N THR A 123 2.86 -3.74 -12.15
CA THR A 123 3.80 -3.94 -13.27
C THR A 123 4.65 -2.69 -13.50
N LYS A 124 4.03 -1.50 -13.55
CA LYS A 124 4.73 -0.22 -13.71
C LYS A 124 5.72 0.03 -12.57
N ASP A 125 5.30 -0.22 -11.34
CA ASP A 125 6.14 -0.07 -10.15
C ASP A 125 7.30 -1.06 -10.15
N ALA A 126 7.05 -2.32 -10.54
CA ALA A 126 8.11 -3.31 -10.68
C ALA A 126 9.16 -2.90 -11.73
N VAL A 127 8.74 -2.38 -12.88
CA VAL A 127 9.68 -1.87 -13.91
C VAL A 127 10.47 -0.68 -13.39
N LYS A 128 9.84 0.24 -12.65
CA LYS A 128 10.50 1.39 -12.05
C LYS A 128 11.53 0.96 -11.00
N PHE A 129 11.17 0.04 -10.12
CA PHE A 129 12.00 -0.41 -9.01
C PHE A 129 13.14 -1.32 -9.47
N TYR A 130 12.85 -2.38 -10.22
CA TYR A 130 13.84 -3.39 -10.61
C TYR A 130 14.57 -3.04 -11.91
N GLY A 131 13.93 -2.32 -12.83
CA GLY A 131 14.48 -1.97 -14.13
C GLY A 131 14.92 -0.52 -14.26
N SER A 132 14.89 0.28 -13.18
CA SER A 132 15.16 1.73 -13.23
C SER A 132 14.32 2.45 -14.30
N GLY A 133 13.08 1.98 -14.53
CA GLY A 133 12.17 2.50 -15.54
C GLY A 133 12.35 1.90 -16.94
N LYS A 134 13.29 0.98 -17.15
CA LYS A 134 13.53 0.28 -18.42
C LYS A 134 13.16 -1.20 -18.31
N VAL A 135 12.22 -1.63 -19.14
CA VAL A 135 11.70 -3.01 -19.12
C VAL A 135 12.80 -4.06 -19.35
N HIS A 136 13.72 -3.81 -20.28
CA HIS A 136 14.81 -4.74 -20.60
C HIS A 136 15.86 -4.89 -19.49
N GLN A 137 15.83 -4.03 -18.47
CA GLN A 137 16.73 -4.10 -17.31
C GLN A 137 16.12 -4.86 -16.14
N VAL A 138 14.84 -5.22 -16.22
CA VAL A 138 14.17 -6.00 -15.18
C VAL A 138 14.74 -7.43 -15.20
N PRO A 139 15.33 -7.92 -14.09
CA PRO A 139 15.89 -9.26 -14.03
C PRO A 139 14.78 -10.32 -14.13
N ILE A 140 14.98 -11.29 -15.02
CA ILE A 140 14.06 -12.42 -15.18
C ILE A 140 14.38 -13.46 -14.10
N CYS A 141 13.64 -13.39 -12.99
CA CYS A 141 13.76 -14.34 -11.89
C CYS A 141 12.96 -15.62 -12.15
N LYS A 142 13.37 -16.72 -11.52
CA LYS A 142 12.64 -18.00 -11.60
C LYS A 142 11.16 -17.86 -11.19
N GLY A 143 10.88 -17.10 -10.13
CA GLY A 143 9.51 -16.84 -9.69
C GLY A 143 8.66 -16.09 -10.73
N LEU A 144 9.27 -15.23 -11.57
CA LEU A 144 8.57 -14.58 -12.67
C LEU A 144 8.21 -15.60 -13.76
N LEU A 145 9.14 -16.48 -14.11
CA LEU A 145 8.90 -17.56 -15.08
C LEU A 145 7.79 -18.51 -14.60
N ASP A 146 7.81 -18.90 -13.33
CA ASP A 146 6.80 -19.77 -12.75
C ASP A 146 5.43 -19.07 -12.69
N SER A 147 5.41 -17.77 -12.35
CA SER A 147 4.18 -16.96 -12.38
C SER A 147 3.57 -16.86 -13.78
N VAL A 148 4.39 -16.71 -14.82
CA VAL A 148 3.91 -16.67 -16.22
C VAL A 148 3.39 -18.04 -16.66
N LYS A 149 4.06 -19.13 -16.29
CA LYS A 149 3.58 -20.50 -16.59
C LYS A 149 2.22 -20.77 -15.95
N GLU A 150 2.02 -20.31 -14.73
CA GLU A 150 0.76 -20.52 -14.00
C GLU A 150 -0.35 -19.53 -14.38
N ALA A 151 -0.01 -18.42 -15.05
CA ALA A 151 -0.96 -17.34 -15.33
C ALA A 151 -2.20 -17.82 -16.08
N GLN A 152 -2.02 -18.69 -17.07
CA GLN A 152 -3.15 -19.26 -17.82
C GLN A 152 -4.07 -20.09 -16.93
N SER A 153 -3.50 -20.98 -16.10
CA SER A 153 -4.29 -21.80 -15.19
C SER A 153 -5.05 -20.96 -14.17
N ARG A 154 -4.40 -19.92 -13.62
CA ARG A 154 -5.01 -18.99 -12.66
C ARG A 154 -6.15 -18.21 -13.31
N TYR A 155 -5.95 -17.74 -14.56
CA TYR A 155 -6.99 -17.04 -15.31
C TYR A 155 -8.23 -17.91 -15.53
N HIS A 156 -8.07 -19.16 -15.94
CA HIS A 156 -9.21 -20.06 -16.12
C HIS A 156 -9.94 -20.34 -14.81
N ALA A 157 -9.21 -20.55 -13.71
CA ALA A 157 -9.81 -20.74 -12.39
C ALA A 157 -10.63 -19.51 -11.94
N ASP A 158 -10.11 -18.30 -12.17
CA ASP A 158 -10.81 -17.05 -11.86
C ASP A 158 -12.06 -16.87 -12.73
N GLN A 159 -12.00 -17.21 -14.02
CA GLN A 159 -13.16 -17.18 -14.92
C GLN A 159 -14.27 -18.13 -14.44
N GLU A 160 -13.92 -19.37 -14.08
CA GLU A 160 -14.88 -20.34 -13.54
C GLU A 160 -15.51 -19.84 -12.24
N LYS A 161 -14.71 -19.25 -11.34
CA LYS A 161 -15.21 -18.67 -10.09
C LYS A 161 -16.17 -17.52 -10.35
N MET A 162 -15.85 -16.63 -11.29
CA MET A 162 -16.72 -15.52 -11.68
C MET A 162 -18.04 -16.00 -12.27
N GLN A 163 -18.02 -17.04 -13.12
CA GLN A 163 -19.25 -17.62 -13.67
C GLN A 163 -20.14 -18.24 -12.58
N ARG A 164 -19.55 -18.92 -11.59
CA ARG A 164 -20.31 -19.48 -10.45
C ARG A 164 -20.98 -18.37 -9.63
N LEU A 165 -20.23 -17.32 -9.30
CA LEU A 165 -20.74 -16.17 -8.55
C LEU A 165 -21.87 -15.43 -9.30
N LEU A 166 -21.78 -15.32 -10.63
CA LEU A 166 -22.83 -14.73 -11.44
C LEU A 166 -24.10 -15.57 -11.41
N LYS A 167 -24.00 -16.90 -11.58
CA LYS A 167 -25.14 -17.80 -11.48
C LYS A 167 -25.79 -17.76 -10.11
N GLU A 168 -25.00 -17.79 -9.04
CA GLU A 168 -25.51 -17.68 -7.66
C GLU A 168 -26.26 -16.35 -7.43
N LYS A 169 -25.77 -15.24 -8.01
CA LYS A 169 -26.46 -13.94 -7.95
C LYS A 169 -27.76 -13.93 -8.73
N GLU A 170 -27.77 -14.46 -9.96
CA GLU A 170 -28.98 -14.55 -10.79
C GLU A 170 -30.05 -15.42 -10.11
N GLU A 171 -29.66 -16.55 -9.52
CA GLU A 171 -30.55 -17.43 -8.76
C GLU A 171 -31.09 -16.74 -7.50
N ALA A 172 -30.25 -16.01 -6.76
CA ALA A 172 -30.66 -15.25 -5.59
C ALA A 172 -31.64 -14.12 -5.96
N GLU A 173 -31.39 -13.39 -7.05
CA GLU A 173 -32.27 -12.33 -7.54
C GLU A 173 -33.61 -12.89 -8.04
N ALA A 174 -33.59 -14.01 -8.77
CA ALA A 174 -34.80 -14.70 -9.20
C ALA A 174 -35.63 -15.21 -8.01
N ALA A 175 -34.98 -15.81 -7.00
CA ALA A 175 -35.64 -16.25 -5.78
C ALA A 175 -36.24 -15.08 -5.00
N ALA A 176 -35.52 -13.97 -4.86
CA ALA A 176 -36.00 -12.77 -4.19
C ALA A 176 -37.20 -12.15 -4.91
N LYS A 177 -37.19 -12.12 -6.25
CA LYS A 177 -38.32 -11.63 -7.05
C LYS A 177 -39.56 -12.51 -6.87
N LEU A 178 -39.37 -13.83 -6.91
CA LEU A 178 -40.47 -14.80 -6.75
C LEU A 178 -41.08 -14.76 -5.35
N LEU A 179 -40.28 -14.46 -4.32
CA LEU A 179 -40.75 -14.23 -2.95
C LEU A 179 -41.60 -12.96 -2.86
N LYS A 180 -41.13 -11.84 -3.43
CA LYS A 180 -41.89 -10.58 -3.49
C LYS A 180 -43.21 -10.73 -4.25
N ASP A 181 -43.23 -11.44 -5.37
CA ASP A 181 -44.45 -11.66 -6.15
C ASP A 181 -45.46 -12.51 -5.37
N LYS A 182 -45.00 -13.52 -4.60
CA LYS A 182 -45.87 -14.32 -3.71
C LYS A 182 -46.45 -13.49 -2.57
N GLU A 183 -45.64 -12.63 -1.95
CA GLU A 183 -46.11 -11.71 -0.89
C GLU A 183 -47.18 -10.76 -1.41
N LEU A 184 -46.99 -10.18 -2.59
CA LEU A 184 -47.98 -9.29 -3.22
C LEU A 184 -49.31 -10.00 -3.47
N LEU A 185 -49.28 -11.24 -3.97
CA LEU A 185 -50.47 -12.05 -4.21
C LEU A 185 -51.22 -12.42 -2.92
N LEU A 186 -50.50 -12.63 -1.82
CA LEU A 186 -51.10 -12.87 -0.51
C LEU A 186 -51.82 -11.62 0.01
N ILE A 187 -51.17 -10.46 -0.09
CA ILE A 187 -51.76 -9.17 0.30
C ILE A 187 -53.02 -8.87 -0.52
N GLU A 188 -53.00 -9.09 -1.83
CA GLU A 188 -54.18 -8.91 -2.69
C GLU A 188 -55.33 -9.85 -2.32
N LYS A 189 -55.03 -11.10 -1.96
CA LYS A 189 -56.05 -12.06 -1.50
C LYS A 189 -56.65 -11.66 -0.16
N GLU A 190 -55.83 -11.19 0.77
CA GLU A 190 -56.30 -10.69 2.07
C GLU A 190 -57.19 -9.45 1.91
N GLN A 191 -56.83 -8.51 1.04
CA GLN A 191 -57.66 -7.34 0.73
C GLN A 191 -59.01 -7.74 0.14
N LYS A 192 -59.05 -8.66 -0.84
CA LYS A 192 -60.32 -9.16 -1.41
C LYS A 192 -61.22 -9.81 -0.37
N LEU A 193 -60.66 -10.60 0.56
CA LEU A 193 -61.42 -11.22 1.65
C LEU A 193 -61.98 -10.20 2.65
N ILE A 194 -61.26 -9.09 2.88
CA ILE A 194 -61.72 -7.98 3.73
C ILE A 194 -62.87 -7.24 3.04
N ASP A 195 -62.73 -6.97 1.74
CA ASP A 195 -63.76 -6.30 0.94
C ASP A 195 -65.04 -7.15 0.85
N GLU A 196 -64.92 -8.46 0.59
CA GLU A 196 -66.06 -9.39 0.58
C GLU A 196 -66.77 -9.47 1.93
N ARG A 197 -66.03 -9.49 3.05
CA ARG A 197 -66.61 -9.45 4.40
C ARG A 197 -67.33 -8.14 4.71
N SER A 198 -66.91 -7.03 4.10
CA SER A 198 -67.54 -5.72 4.30
C SER A 198 -68.87 -5.57 3.55
N LEU A 199 -69.07 -6.31 2.45
CA LEU A 199 -70.30 -6.33 1.64
C LEU A 199 -71.42 -7.23 2.19
N THR A 200 -71.10 -8.16 3.09
CA THR A 200 -72.06 -9.08 3.73
C THR A 200 -72.61 -8.62 5.10
N LYS A 201 -72.37 -7.36 5.50
CA LYS A 201 -72.95 -6.74 6.70
C LYS A 201 -73.93 -5.65 6.29
#